data_AF-A0A7S2JI46-F1
#
_entry.id   AF-A0A7S2JI46-F1
#
_cell.length_a   1.000
_cell.length_b   1.000
_cell.length_c   1.000
_cell.angle_alpha   90.00
_cell.angle_beta   90.00
_cell.angle_gamma   90.00
#
_symmetry.space_group_name_H-M   'P 1'
#
loop_
_entity.id
_entity.type
_entity.pdbx_description
1 polymer ?
#
loop_
_entity_poly.entity_id
_entity_poly.type
_entity_poly.pdbx_seq_one_letter_code
_entity_poly.pdbx_strand_id
1 'polypeptide(L)'
;VEIERHHHNEPIAAQVGMALVKRGVSVHDMLLKWDDHGSGFISKDEFAGHVKEMGVQASRAELAQFYSRFNTSHDNHLDANELRLMLKEFEKVAVETLVQEAAENR
;
A
#
# COMPACT_ATOMS: atom_id res chain seq x y z
N VAL A 1 -5.87 -22.71 -25.66
CA VAL A 1 -6.75 -21.72 -24.99
C VAL A 1 -5.97 -21.23 -23.79
N GLU A 2 -5.05 -20.30 -24.01
CA GLU A 2 -5.29 -18.85 -23.97
C GLU A 2 -5.41 -18.35 -22.52
N ILE A 3 -4.24 -18.09 -21.93
CA ILE A 3 -3.88 -16.99 -21.04
C ILE A 3 -4.94 -16.55 -20.01
N GLU A 4 -4.93 -17.17 -18.83
CA GLU A 4 -5.33 -16.49 -17.59
C GLU A 4 -4.08 -16.25 -16.76
N ARG A 5 -3.31 -15.23 -17.14
CA ARG A 5 -2.36 -14.58 -16.23
C ARG A 5 -3.19 -13.86 -15.17
N HIS A 6 -3.64 -14.59 -14.16
CA HIS A 6 -4.30 -13.99 -13.02
C HIS A 6 -3.29 -13.09 -12.30
N HIS A 7 -3.55 -11.79 -12.27
CA HIS A 7 -2.90 -10.79 -11.42
C HIS A 7 -3.16 -11.03 -9.90
N HIS A 8 -3.29 -12.29 -9.48
CA HIS A 8 -3.50 -12.73 -8.09
C HIS A 8 -2.20 -13.02 -7.34
N ASN A 9 -1.03 -12.85 -7.98
CA ASN A 9 0.25 -13.35 -7.44
C ASN A 9 1.24 -12.26 -7.03
N GLU A 10 0.89 -10.98 -7.19
CA GLU A 10 1.71 -9.89 -6.66
C GLU A 10 1.29 -9.59 -5.22
N PRO A 11 2.24 -9.56 -4.27
CA PRO A 11 1.94 -9.15 -2.90
C PRO A 11 1.22 -7.80 -2.93
N ILE A 12 0.16 -7.65 -2.14
CA ILE A 12 -0.54 -6.36 -2.01
C ILE A 12 0.43 -5.24 -1.62
N ALA A 13 1.48 -5.58 -0.86
CA ALA A 13 2.58 -4.70 -0.57
C ALA A 13 3.24 -4.11 -1.84
N ALA A 14 3.44 -4.92 -2.88
CA ALA A 14 4.00 -4.50 -4.16
C ALA A 14 3.00 -3.63 -4.93
N GLN A 15 1.73 -4.03 -5.04
CA GLN A 15 0.72 -3.23 -5.74
C GLN A 15 0.53 -1.85 -5.12
N VAL A 16 0.40 -1.79 -3.78
CA VAL A 16 0.29 -0.52 -3.05
C VAL A 16 1.59 0.26 -3.16
N GLY A 17 2.75 -0.40 -3.03
CA GLY A 17 4.04 0.26 -3.12
C GLY A 17 4.30 0.87 -4.49
N MET A 18 4.05 0.14 -5.57
CA MET A 18 4.12 0.66 -6.93
C MET A 18 3.14 1.81 -7.15
N ALA A 19 1.91 1.70 -6.64
CA ALA A 19 0.91 2.75 -6.75
C ALA A 19 1.34 4.06 -6.06
N LEU A 20 2.02 3.97 -4.92
CA LEU A 20 2.53 5.11 -4.15
C LEU A 20 3.82 5.69 -4.76
N VAL A 21 4.77 4.83 -5.12
CA VAL A 21 6.03 5.24 -5.77
C VAL A 21 5.76 5.95 -7.09
N LYS A 22 4.88 5.40 -7.93
CA LYS A 22 4.51 6.00 -9.23
C LYS A 22 3.89 7.39 -9.08
N ARG A 23 3.24 7.65 -7.95
CA ARG A 23 2.56 8.92 -7.65
C ARG A 23 3.42 9.88 -6.82
N GLY A 24 4.60 9.46 -6.34
CA GLY A 24 5.49 10.28 -5.52
C GLY A 24 4.86 10.74 -4.21
N VAL A 25 4.00 9.90 -3.61
CA VAL A 25 3.23 10.27 -2.41
C VAL A 25 4.13 10.31 -1.19
N SER A 26 4.16 11.45 -0.49
CA SER A 26 4.84 11.57 0.81
C SER A 26 3.92 11.23 1.99
N VAL A 27 4.48 10.99 3.17
CA VAL A 27 3.68 10.82 4.41
C VAL A 27 2.79 12.04 4.67
N HIS A 28 3.29 13.24 4.38
CA HIS A 28 2.50 14.46 4.50
C HIS A 28 1.31 14.46 3.53
N ASP A 29 1.52 14.01 2.29
CA ASP A 29 0.43 13.89 1.32
C ASP A 29 -0.60 12.82 1.71
N MET A 30 -0.15 11.71 2.32
CA MET A 30 -1.06 10.70 2.85
C MET A 30 -1.94 11.30 3.94
N LEU A 31 -1.34 11.96 4.95
CA LEU A 31 -2.12 12.60 6.02
C LEU A 31 -3.02 13.70 5.47
N LEU A 32 -2.58 14.49 4.49
CA LEU A 32 -3.40 15.58 3.94
C LEU A 32 -4.57 15.08 3.09
N LYS A 33 -4.40 13.95 2.38
CA LYS A 33 -5.37 13.47 1.39
C LYS A 33 -6.21 12.29 1.86
N TRP A 34 -5.72 11.52 2.83
CA TRP A 34 -6.36 10.28 3.27
C TRP A 34 -6.98 10.37 4.66
N ASP A 35 -6.63 11.38 5.46
CA ASP A 35 -7.31 11.69 6.72
C ASP A 35 -8.56 12.53 6.44
N ASP A 36 -9.56 11.90 5.81
CA ASP A 36 -10.83 12.54 5.46
C ASP A 36 -11.56 13.12 6.69
N HIS A 37 -11.32 12.52 7.87
CA HIS A 37 -11.93 12.95 9.12
C HIS A 37 -11.12 14.02 9.87
N GLY A 38 -9.94 14.41 9.36
CA GLY A 38 -9.08 15.44 9.96
C GLY A 38 -8.59 15.10 11.38
N SER A 39 -8.43 13.82 11.67
CA SER A 39 -8.03 13.28 12.96
C SER A 39 -6.52 13.43 13.25
N GLY A 40 -5.72 13.67 12.22
CA GLY A 40 -4.25 13.61 12.23
C GLY A 40 -3.69 12.19 12.03
N PHE A 41 -4.55 11.21 11.77
CA PHE A 41 -4.19 9.80 11.60
C PHE A 41 -4.97 9.18 10.44
N ILE A 42 -4.51 8.01 9.96
CA ILE A 42 -5.24 7.26 8.93
C ILE A 42 -5.85 6.03 9.57
N SER A 43 -7.19 5.95 9.56
CA SER A 43 -7.92 4.78 9.99
C SER A 43 -7.85 3.65 8.95
N LYS A 44 -8.22 2.44 9.38
CA LYS A 44 -8.33 1.27 8.50
C LYS A 44 -9.29 1.47 7.33
N ASP A 45 -10.39 2.20 7.54
CA ASP A 45 -11.40 2.44 6.52
C ASP A 45 -10.92 3.45 5.48
N GLU A 46 -10.29 4.54 5.91
CA GLU A 46 -9.64 5.53 5.03
C GLU A 46 -8.54 4.87 4.20
N PHE A 47 -7.65 4.10 4.84
CA PHE A 47 -6.63 3.34 4.15
C PHE A 47 -7.22 2.43 3.05
N ALA A 48 -8.24 1.64 3.40
CA ALA A 48 -8.85 0.72 2.45
C ALA A 48 -9.59 1.43 1.31
N GLY A 49 -10.19 2.60 1.58
CA GLY A 49 -10.83 3.45 0.57
C GLY A 49 -9.83 3.95 -0.46
N HIS A 50 -8.81 4.69 -0.01
CA HIS A 50 -7.84 5.30 -0.92
C HIS A 50 -6.96 4.29 -1.65
N VAL A 51 -6.61 3.16 -1.02
CA VAL A 51 -5.87 2.10 -1.70
C VAL A 51 -6.66 1.53 -2.87
N LYS A 52 -7.98 1.37 -2.72
CA LYS A 52 -8.85 0.94 -3.84
C LYS A 52 -8.98 2.02 -4.92
N GLU A 53 -9.09 3.30 -4.55
CA GLU A 53 -9.12 4.42 -5.51
C GLU A 53 -7.83 4.50 -6.34
N MET A 54 -6.70 4.08 -5.80
CA MET A 54 -5.44 4.01 -6.53
C MET A 54 -5.39 2.89 -7.59
N GLY A 55 -6.39 2.01 -7.62
CA GLY A 55 -6.52 0.90 -8.56
C GLY A 55 -5.96 -0.43 -8.05
N VAL A 56 -5.64 -0.55 -6.75
CA VAL A 56 -5.15 -1.79 -6.15
C VAL A 56 -6.28 -2.79 -6.01
N GLN A 57 -6.06 -4.01 -6.52
CA GLN A 57 -7.06 -5.08 -6.49
C GLN A 57 -6.81 -5.97 -5.26
N ALA A 58 -7.37 -5.56 -4.13
CA ALA A 58 -7.26 -6.29 -2.86
C ALA A 58 -8.61 -6.37 -2.14
N SER A 59 -8.85 -7.50 -1.47
CA SER A 59 -10.01 -7.67 -0.60
C SER A 59 -9.85 -6.84 0.68
N ARG A 60 -10.97 -6.55 1.33
CA ARG A 60 -10.97 -5.83 2.63
C ARG A 60 -10.21 -6.61 3.71
N ALA A 61 -10.22 -7.94 3.67
CA ALA A 61 -9.51 -8.79 4.61
C ALA A 61 -7.99 -8.70 4.42
N GLU A 62 -7.52 -8.68 3.18
CA GLU A 62 -6.09 -8.56 2.92
C GLU A 62 -5.56 -7.15 3.23
N LEU A 63 -6.32 -6.11 2.89
CA LEU A 63 -5.99 -4.73 3.28
C LEU A 63 -5.97 -4.58 4.81
N ALA A 64 -6.87 -5.26 5.51
CA ALA A 64 -6.90 -5.28 6.97
C ALA A 64 -5.67 -5.95 7.58
N GLN A 65 -5.28 -7.11 7.06
CA GLN A 65 -4.09 -7.83 7.51
C GLN A 65 -2.83 -7.01 7.22
N PHE A 66 -2.77 -6.41 6.03
CA PHE A 66 -1.70 -5.53 5.63
C PHE A 66 -1.59 -4.32 6.56
N TYR A 67 -2.69 -3.63 6.82
CA TYR A 67 -2.77 -2.51 7.76
C TYR A 67 -2.27 -2.89 9.16
N SER A 68 -2.73 -4.03 9.68
CA SER A 68 -2.35 -4.53 11.01
C SER A 68 -0.86 -4.84 11.15
N ARG A 69 -0.11 -5.02 10.06
CA ARG A 69 1.34 -5.22 10.09
C ARG A 69 2.09 -3.94 10.43
N PHE A 70 1.54 -2.78 10.10
CA PHE A 70 2.18 -1.47 10.30
C PHE A 70 1.64 -0.71 11.50
N ASN A 71 0.41 -0.98 11.91
CA ASN A 71 -0.13 -0.51 13.18
C ASN A 71 0.49 -1.33 14.33
N THR A 72 1.64 -0.87 14.81
CA THR A 72 2.40 -1.47 15.90
C THR A 72 2.03 -0.90 17.26
N SER A 73 1.47 0.31 17.27
CA SER A 73 0.91 0.96 18.47
C SER A 73 -0.38 0.28 18.96
N HIS A 74 -1.04 -0.50 18.11
CA HIS A 74 -2.35 -1.12 18.31
C HIS A 74 -3.48 -0.13 18.66
N ASP A 75 -3.33 1.13 18.26
CA ASP A 75 -4.30 2.20 18.52
C ASP A 75 -5.45 2.24 17.49
N ASN A 76 -5.49 1.29 16.55
CA ASN A 76 -6.40 1.21 15.40
C ASN A 76 -6.25 2.34 14.35
N HIS A 77 -5.21 3.17 14.45
CA HIS A 77 -4.86 4.22 13.52
C HIS A 77 -3.43 4.05 12.98
N LEU A 78 -3.06 4.73 11.90
CA LEU A 78 -1.67 4.83 11.47
C LEU A 78 -1.18 6.25 11.72
N ASP A 79 -0.16 6.38 12.55
CA ASP A 79 0.49 7.65 12.80
C ASP A 79 1.55 8.00 11.74
N ALA A 80 2.10 9.21 11.81
CA ALA A 80 3.11 9.67 10.86
C ALA A 80 4.39 8.81 10.83
N ASN A 81 4.76 8.14 11.92
CA ASN A 81 5.92 7.25 11.98
C ASN A 81 5.60 5.89 11.37
N GLU A 82 4.44 5.33 11.65
CA GLU A 82 3.97 4.07 11.08
C GLU A 82 3.77 4.20 9.56
N LEU A 83 3.19 5.31 9.10
CA LEU A 83 3.08 5.63 7.67
C LEU A 83 4.45 5.76 7.00
N ARG A 84 5.44 6.32 7.70
CA ARG A 84 6.81 6.43 7.18
C ARG A 84 7.48 5.07 7.02
N LEU A 85 7.29 4.18 7.99
CA LEU A 85 7.80 2.81 7.93
C LEU A 85 7.10 2.04 6.81
N MET A 86 5.78 2.19 6.70
CA MET A 86 4.99 1.62 5.62
C MET A 86 5.48 2.08 4.24
N LEU A 87 5.68 3.39 4.04
CA LEU A 87 6.15 3.94 2.76
C LEU A 87 7.56 3.43 2.40
N LYS A 88 8.47 3.32 3.37
CA LYS A 88 9.80 2.74 3.13
C LYS A 88 9.74 1.28 2.71
N GLU A 89 8.90 0.49 3.37
CA GLU A 89 8.74 -0.93 3.03
C GLU A 89 8.13 -1.05 1.62
N PHE A 90 7.19 -0.18 1.28
CA PHE A 90 6.60 -0.09 -0.06
C PHE A 90 7.60 0.26 -1.16
N GLU A 91 8.44 1.26 -0.93
CA GLU A 91 9.51 1.62 -1.86
C GLU A 91 10.46 0.44 -2.10
N LYS A 92 10.85 -0.24 -1.01
CA LYS A 92 11.74 -1.40 -1.08
C LYS A 92 11.09 -2.54 -1.89
N VAL A 93 9.86 -2.94 -1.55
CA VAL A 93 9.16 -4.02 -2.24
C VAL A 93 8.93 -3.68 -3.72
N ALA A 94 8.52 -2.45 -4.03
CA ALA A 94 8.30 -2.03 -5.41
C ALA A 94 9.60 -2.10 -6.24
N VAL A 95 10.73 -1.67 -5.68
CA VAL A 95 12.05 -1.77 -6.35
C VAL A 95 12.45 -3.24 -6.52
N GLU A 96 12.29 -4.08 -5.51
CA GLU A 96 12.62 -5.51 -5.58
C GLU A 96 11.78 -6.23 -6.66
N THR A 97 10.47 -5.99 -6.70
CA THR A 97 9.58 -6.56 -7.71
C THR A 97 9.96 -6.11 -9.12
N LEU A 98 10.18 -4.81 -9.34
CA LEU A 98 10.59 -4.28 -10.65
C LEU A 98 11.92 -4.88 -11.13
N VAL A 99 12.87 -5.09 -10.21
CA VAL A 99 14.16 -5.73 -10.54
C VAL A 99 13.99 -7.21 -10.89
N GLN A 100 13.12 -7.93 -10.19
CA GLN A 100 12.83 -9.34 -10.50
C GLN A 100 12.16 -9.51 -11.86
N GLU A 101 11.13 -8.72 -12.18
CA GLU A 101 10.44 -8.78 -13.48
C GLU A 101 11.39 -8.47 -14.64
N ALA A 102 12.31 -7.51 -14.46
CA ALA A 102 13.32 -7.16 -15.46
C ALA A 102 14.38 -8.25 -15.66
N ALA A 103 14.59 -9.12 -14.66
CA ALA A 103 15.51 -10.25 -14.74
C ALA A 103 14.85 -11.49 -15.38
N GLU A 104 13.55 -11.71 -15.15
CA GLU A 104 12.80 -12.86 -15.69
C GLU A 104 12.37 -12.69 -17.16
N ASN A 105 12.24 -11.44 -17.65
CA ASN A 105 11.94 -11.14 -19.05
C ASN A 105 13.19 -11.03 -19.96
N ARG A 106 14.35 -11.49 -19.50
CA ARG A 106 15.61 -11.56 -20.28
C ARG A 106 15.90 -12.98 -20.75
#